data_AF-A0A0F9CAI1-F1
#
_entry.id   AF-A0A0F9CAI1-F1
#
_cell.length_a   1.000
_cell.length_b   1.000
_cell.length_c   1.000
_cell.angle_alpha   90.00
_cell.angle_beta   90.00
_cell.angle_gamma   90.00
#
_symmetry.space_group_name_H-M   'P 1'
#
loop_
_entity.id
_entity.type
_entity.pdbx_description
1 polymer ?
#
loop_
_entity_poly.entity_id
_entity_poly.type
_entity_poly.pdbx_seq_one_letter_code
_entity_poly.pdbx_strand_id
1 'polypeptide(L)'
;IKENTLTHGTRSWEYQRDFELVLLAVKGTPSLAYSMLSAVSSCPIVAPSKRIHQNEKPTAVINRYIEHSTFEGSIILDPFAGSGVVGAAAKALGRRYVLIERDGAAHSNIVERLEE
;
A
#
# COMPACT_ATOMS: atom_id res chain seq x y z
N ILE A 1 19.54 21.72 -12.39
CA ILE A 1 18.12 21.68 -12.80
C ILE A 1 18.04 22.43 -14.12
N LYS A 2 17.73 21.77 -15.24
CA LYS A 2 17.43 22.49 -16.50
C LYS A 2 16.04 23.10 -16.36
N GLU A 3 15.86 24.35 -16.77
CA GLU A 3 14.54 24.99 -16.80
C GLU A 3 13.58 24.15 -17.68
N ASN A 4 12.35 23.96 -17.21
CA ASN A 4 11.24 23.26 -17.89
C ASN A 4 11.28 21.72 -17.96
N THR A 5 12.04 21.02 -17.12
CA THR A 5 11.93 19.54 -17.01
C THR A 5 11.21 19.13 -15.73
N LEU A 6 10.00 18.55 -15.85
CA LEU A 6 9.15 18.14 -14.71
C LEU A 6 9.70 16.92 -13.95
N THR A 7 10.28 15.94 -14.65
CA THR A 7 10.88 14.75 -14.04
C THR A 7 12.12 14.30 -14.83
N HIS A 8 13.18 13.87 -14.14
CA HIS A 8 14.42 13.41 -14.76
C HIS A 8 14.89 12.12 -14.11
N GLY A 9 15.15 11.08 -14.92
CA GLY A 9 15.67 9.81 -14.44
C GLY A 9 17.14 9.89 -14.03
N THR A 10 17.74 8.74 -13.75
CA THR A 10 19.18 8.65 -13.40
C THR A 10 20.07 9.09 -14.57
N ARG A 11 19.59 8.98 -15.81
CA ARG A 11 20.31 9.40 -17.02
C ARG A 11 19.63 10.55 -17.72
N SER A 12 20.42 11.28 -18.52
CA SER A 12 19.98 12.52 -19.17
C SER A 12 18.82 12.37 -20.15
N TRP A 13 18.59 11.15 -20.64
CA TRP A 13 17.56 10.78 -21.60
C TRP A 13 16.42 9.94 -21.00
N GLU A 14 16.43 9.68 -19.69
CA GLU A 14 15.44 8.82 -19.05
C GLU A 14 14.36 9.65 -18.36
N TYR A 15 13.09 9.25 -18.54
CA TYR A 15 12.01 9.72 -17.67
C TYR A 15 12.13 9.05 -16.30
N GLN A 16 11.86 9.81 -15.24
CA GLN A 16 11.84 9.26 -13.89
C GLN A 16 10.70 8.25 -13.76
N ARG A 17 10.98 7.11 -13.13
CA ARG A 17 9.95 6.15 -12.72
C ARG A 17 9.54 6.48 -11.29
N ASP A 18 8.70 7.49 -11.16
CA ASP A 18 8.21 8.03 -9.89
C ASP A 18 6.78 7.59 -9.56
N PHE A 19 6.24 6.62 -10.30
CA PHE A 19 4.91 6.08 -10.12
C PHE A 19 4.94 4.56 -10.01
N GLU A 20 3.90 4.03 -9.38
CA GLU A 20 3.54 2.62 -9.41
C GLU A 20 2.08 2.49 -9.85
N LEU A 21 1.74 1.38 -10.50
CA LEU A 21 0.40 1.11 -10.98
C LEU A 21 -0.35 0.19 -10.01
N VAL A 22 -1.62 0.50 -9.76
CA VAL A 22 -2.53 -0.34 -9.00
C VAL A 22 -3.74 -0.66 -9.87
N LEU A 23 -4.09 -1.94 -9.95
CA LEU A 23 -5.26 -2.42 -10.69
C LEU A 23 -6.39 -2.72 -9.71
N LEU A 24 -7.53 -2.04 -9.88
CA LEU A 24 -8.76 -2.37 -9.18
C LEU A 24 -9.62 -3.27 -10.09
N ALA A 25 -9.84 -4.51 -9.65
CA ALA A 25 -10.75 -5.45 -10.30
C ALA A 25 -11.87 -5.82 -9.31
N VAL A 26 -13.09 -5.93 -9.83
CA VAL A 26 -14.28 -6.23 -9.03
C VAL A 26 -15.02 -7.44 -9.59
N LYS A 27 -15.60 -8.25 -8.69
CA LYS A 27 -16.48 -9.36 -9.07
C LYS A 27 -17.93 -8.87 -9.11
N GLY A 28 -18.55 -8.88 -10.29
CA GLY A 28 -19.91 -8.36 -10.48
C GLY A 28 -19.97 -6.84 -10.28
N THR A 29 -21.03 -6.37 -9.62
CA THR A 29 -21.27 -4.94 -9.34
C THR A 29 -21.29 -4.69 -7.83
N PRO A 30 -20.12 -4.64 -7.16
CA PRO A 30 -20.08 -4.44 -5.72
C PRO A 30 -20.45 -3.00 -5.35
N SER A 31 -21.00 -2.83 -4.15
CA SER A 31 -21.08 -1.53 -3.51
C SER A 31 -19.71 -1.21 -2.88
N LEU A 32 -19.06 -0.16 -3.38
CA LEU A 32 -17.85 0.38 -2.77
C LEU A 32 -18.22 1.35 -1.65
N ALA A 33 -17.42 1.36 -0.58
CA ALA A 33 -17.69 2.18 0.60
C ALA A 33 -17.50 3.68 0.32
N TYR A 34 -16.68 4.04 -0.67
CA TYR A 34 -16.51 5.40 -1.17
C TYR A 34 -16.43 5.36 -2.70
N SER A 35 -16.89 6.40 -3.41
CA SER A 35 -17.02 6.37 -4.88
C SER A 35 -16.39 7.54 -5.63
N MET A 36 -15.82 8.53 -4.92
CA MET A 36 -15.25 9.74 -5.53
C MET A 36 -13.75 9.87 -5.23
N LEU A 37 -12.93 8.98 -5.80
CA LEU A 37 -11.48 9.10 -5.76
C LEU A 37 -10.89 9.39 -7.15
N SER A 38 -9.83 10.21 -7.15
CA SER A 38 -8.94 10.35 -8.30
C SER A 38 -8.25 9.02 -8.58
N ALA A 39 -8.08 8.68 -9.87
CA ALA A 39 -7.26 7.54 -10.30
C ALA A 39 -5.75 7.77 -10.00
N VAL A 40 -5.35 9.01 -9.72
CA VAL A 40 -3.98 9.38 -9.37
C VAL A 40 -3.92 9.80 -7.91
N SER A 41 -3.07 9.11 -7.14
CA SER A 41 -2.82 9.38 -5.73
C SER A 41 -1.34 9.65 -5.49
N SER A 42 -1.00 10.82 -4.96
CA SER A 42 0.36 11.13 -4.51
C SER A 42 0.58 10.67 -3.08
N CYS A 43 1.75 10.10 -2.80
CA CYS A 43 2.18 9.76 -1.45
C CYS A 43 3.71 9.81 -1.36
N PRO A 44 4.27 10.22 -0.21
CA PRO A 44 5.69 10.09 0.02
C PRO A 44 6.06 8.61 0.22
N ILE A 45 7.17 8.18 -0.37
CA ILE A 45 7.73 6.85 -0.10
C ILE A 45 8.13 6.73 1.37
N VAL A 46 8.07 5.53 1.92
CA VAL A 46 8.62 5.27 3.27
C VAL A 46 10.14 5.48 3.22
N ALA A 47 10.70 6.26 4.14
CA ALA A 47 12.15 6.47 4.18
C ALA A 47 12.87 5.14 4.46
N PRO A 48 14.01 4.84 3.79
CA PRO A 48 14.70 3.56 3.98
C PRO A 48 15.03 3.20 5.43
N SER A 49 15.38 4.19 6.25
CA SER A 49 15.66 4.01 7.68
C SER A 49 14.45 3.68 8.54
N LYS A 50 13.23 3.87 8.02
CA LYS A 50 11.96 3.59 8.70
C LYS A 50 11.25 2.36 8.16
N ARG A 51 11.82 1.69 7.14
CA ARG A 51 11.22 0.51 6.53
C ARG A 51 11.55 -0.73 7.34
N ILE A 52 10.53 -1.55 7.57
CA ILE A 52 10.64 -2.90 8.11
C ILE A 52 10.95 -3.89 6.97
N HIS A 53 10.55 -3.56 5.73
CA HIS A 53 10.82 -4.36 4.54
C HIS A 53 11.26 -3.47 3.36
N GLN A 54 12.15 -3.99 2.50
CA GLN A 54 12.70 -3.24 1.35
C GLN A 54 11.61 -2.59 0.48
N ASN A 55 10.53 -3.33 0.24
CA ASN A 55 9.41 -2.95 -0.64
C ASN A 55 8.16 -2.48 0.14
N GLU A 56 8.34 -1.96 1.36
CA GLU A 56 7.23 -1.47 2.18
C GLU A 56 6.46 -0.32 1.51
N LYS A 57 5.14 -0.50 1.40
CA LYS A 57 4.23 0.50 0.85
C LYS A 57 3.84 1.52 1.93
N PRO A 58 3.67 2.81 1.59
CA PRO A 58 3.22 3.81 2.56
C PRO A 58 1.83 3.50 3.10
N THR A 59 1.67 3.48 4.43
CA THR A 59 0.40 3.18 5.11
C THR A 59 -0.75 4.08 4.65
N ALA A 60 -0.48 5.36 4.36
CA ALA A 60 -1.50 6.30 3.89
C ALA A 60 -2.20 5.85 2.60
N VAL A 61 -1.47 5.23 1.67
CA VAL A 61 -2.05 4.71 0.42
C VAL A 61 -2.88 3.47 0.69
N ILE A 62 -2.38 2.59 1.56
CA ILE A 62 -3.10 1.36 1.93
C ILE A 62 -4.41 1.69 2.66
N ASN A 63 -4.39 2.63 3.61
CA ASN A 63 -5.60 3.10 4.30
C ASN A 63 -6.66 3.56 3.30
N ARG A 64 -6.26 4.42 2.34
CA ARG A 64 -7.14 4.93 1.29
C ARG A 64 -7.80 3.82 0.49
N TYR A 65 -7.04 2.78 0.10
CA TYR A 65 -7.60 1.66 -0.65
C TYR A 65 -8.56 0.82 0.18
N ILE A 66 -8.23 0.56 1.45
CA ILE A 66 -9.09 -0.21 2.36
C ILE A 66 -10.41 0.52 2.61
N GLU A 67 -10.35 1.82 2.94
CA GLU A 67 -11.54 2.64 3.19
C GLU A 67 -12.47 2.72 1.98
N HIS A 68 -11.91 2.77 0.76
CA HIS A 68 -12.69 2.85 -0.45
C HIS A 68 -13.33 1.52 -0.85
N SER A 69 -12.59 0.42 -0.69
CA SER A 69 -12.97 -0.89 -1.22
C SER A 69 -13.67 -1.79 -0.21
N THR A 70 -13.76 -1.40 1.06
CA THR A 70 -14.33 -2.25 2.12
C THR A 70 -15.15 -1.47 3.13
N PHE A 71 -16.11 -2.13 3.77
CA PHE A 71 -16.82 -1.61 4.94
C PHE A 71 -16.13 -2.06 6.24
N GLU A 72 -16.42 -1.40 7.35
CA GLU A 72 -16.01 -1.88 8.69
C GLU A 72 -16.47 -3.34 8.91
N GLY A 73 -15.64 -4.15 9.57
CA GLY A 73 -15.89 -5.58 9.80
C GLY A 73 -15.64 -6.51 8.59
N SER A 74 -15.38 -5.95 7.40
CA SER A 74 -14.96 -6.72 6.21
C SER A 74 -13.67 -7.50 6.48
N ILE A 75 -13.46 -8.58 5.73
CA ILE A 75 -12.21 -9.37 5.78
C ILE A 75 -11.33 -8.98 4.60
N ILE A 76 -10.07 -8.70 4.87
CA ILE A 76 -9.04 -8.43 3.87
C ILE A 76 -8.07 -9.61 3.81
N LEU A 77 -7.73 -10.04 2.59
CA LEU A 77 -6.69 -11.04 2.36
C LEU A 77 -5.50 -10.37 1.70
N ASP A 78 -4.32 -10.51 2.31
CA ASP A 78 -3.05 -10.20 1.67
C ASP A 78 -2.20 -11.47 1.57
N PRO A 79 -2.07 -12.06 0.37
CA PRO A 79 -1.30 -13.29 0.19
C PRO A 79 0.23 -13.04 0.17
N PHE A 80 0.68 -11.78 0.18
CA PHE A 80 2.10 -11.40 0.11
C PHE A 80 2.39 -10.26 1.09
N ALA A 81 2.23 -10.56 2.38
CA ALA A 81 2.12 -9.54 3.42
C ALA A 81 3.38 -8.68 3.60
N GLY A 82 4.58 -9.20 3.32
CA GLY A 82 5.83 -8.45 3.34
C GLY A 82 6.10 -7.73 4.67
N SER A 83 5.80 -6.44 4.73
CA SER A 83 5.94 -5.62 5.96
C SER A 83 4.75 -5.66 6.91
N GLY A 84 3.65 -6.33 6.53
CA GLY A 84 2.42 -6.39 7.32
C GLY A 84 1.59 -5.11 7.30
N VAL A 85 1.93 -4.14 6.46
CA VAL A 85 1.25 -2.83 6.41
C VAL A 85 -0.25 -2.93 6.15
N VAL A 86 -0.70 -3.92 5.35
CA VAL A 86 -2.12 -4.17 5.10
C VAL A 86 -2.85 -4.61 6.36
N GLY A 87 -2.25 -5.46 7.18
CA GLY A 87 -2.83 -5.88 8.45
C GLY A 87 -2.89 -4.76 9.47
N ALA A 88 -1.82 -3.97 9.59
CA ALA A 88 -1.78 -2.82 10.49
C ALA A 88 -2.86 -1.79 10.10
N ALA A 89 -2.99 -1.48 8.81
CA ALA A 89 -4.03 -0.61 8.27
C ALA A 89 -5.44 -1.18 8.51
N ALA A 90 -5.63 -2.48 8.24
CA ALA A 90 -6.91 -3.16 8.46
C ALA A 90 -7.33 -3.11 9.95
N LYS A 91 -6.41 -3.42 10.88
CA LYS A 91 -6.62 -3.34 12.33
C LYS A 91 -7.07 -1.94 12.73
N ALA A 92 -6.32 -0.91 12.31
CA ALA A 92 -6.62 0.49 12.64
C ALA A 92 -7.97 0.96 12.10
N LEU A 93 -8.40 0.45 10.95
CA LEU A 93 -9.66 0.78 10.29
C LEU A 93 -10.83 -0.13 10.72
N GLY A 94 -10.67 -1.02 11.70
CA GLY A 94 -11.75 -1.92 12.13
C GLY A 94 -12.12 -3.00 11.11
N ARG A 95 -11.18 -3.40 10.25
CA ARG A 95 -11.32 -4.55 9.34
C ARG A 95 -10.63 -5.78 9.92
N ARG A 96 -11.21 -6.95 9.65
CA ARG A 96 -10.55 -8.24 9.89
C ARG A 96 -9.56 -8.52 8.76
N TYR A 97 -8.54 -9.30 9.02
CA TYR A 97 -7.51 -9.57 8.02
C TYR A 97 -6.95 -10.99 8.13
N VAL A 98 -6.45 -11.48 6.99
CA VAL A 98 -5.62 -12.68 6.87
C VAL A 98 -4.38 -12.28 6.08
N LEU A 99 -3.21 -12.48 6.68
CA LEU A 99 -1.92 -12.20 6.07
C LEU A 99 -1.19 -13.51 5.82
N ILE A 100 -0.57 -13.63 4.66
CA ILE A 100 0.29 -14.77 4.32
C ILE A 100 1.67 -14.24 3.97
N GLU A 101 2.69 -14.76 4.64
CA GLU A 101 4.09 -14.48 4.38
C GLU A 101 4.87 -15.79 4.46
N ARG A 102 5.80 -15.99 3.51
CA ARG A 102 6.62 -17.20 3.43
C ARG A 102 7.92 -17.06 4.21
N ASP A 103 8.53 -15.87 4.19
CA ASP A 103 9.79 -15.63 4.87
C ASP A 103 9.59 -15.54 6.39
N GLY A 104 10.32 -16.37 7.14
CA GLY A 104 10.14 -16.45 8.59
C GLY A 104 10.53 -15.17 9.33
N ALA A 105 11.56 -14.45 8.85
CA ALA A 105 11.98 -13.20 9.47
C ALA A 105 10.97 -12.08 9.22
N ALA A 106 10.48 -11.96 7.98
CA ALA A 106 9.40 -11.05 7.65
C ALA A 106 8.13 -11.37 8.46
N HIS A 107 7.76 -12.64 8.58
CA HIS A 107 6.65 -13.07 9.42
C HIS A 107 6.80 -12.60 10.88
N SER A 108 7.96 -12.81 11.50
CA SER A 108 8.22 -12.32 12.86
C SER A 108 8.04 -10.81 13.00
N ASN A 109 8.56 -10.03 12.04
CA ASN A 109 8.39 -8.57 12.04
C ASN A 109 6.91 -8.15 11.89
N ILE A 110 6.12 -8.90 11.11
CA ILE A 110 4.68 -8.65 10.97
C ILE A 110 3.97 -8.87 12.32
N VAL A 111 4.30 -9.96 13.02
CA VAL A 111 3.69 -10.26 14.33
C VAL A 111 3.97 -9.14 15.32
N GLU A 112 5.23 -8.72 15.45
CA GLU A 112 5.63 -7.61 16.34
C GLU A 112 4.86 -6.32 16.02
N ARG A 113 4.80 -5.95 14.73
CA ARG A 113 4.04 -4.78 14.26
C ARG A 113 2.55 -4.83 14.61
N LEU A 114 1.95 -6.01 14.65
CA LEU A 114 0.51 -6.18 14.93
C LEU A 114 0.20 -6.26 16.42
N GLU A 115 1.19 -6.49 17.27
CA GLU A 115 1.05 -6.49 18.73
C GLU A 115 1.08 -5.07 19.31
N GLU A 116 1.69 -4.10 18.61
CA GLU A 116 1.55 -2.65 18.86
C GLU A 116 0.09 -2.15 18.72
#